data_AF-A0A7C0UI27-F1
#
_entry.id   AF-A0A7C0UI27-F1
#
_cell.length_a   1.000
_cell.length_b   1.000
_cell.length_c   1.000
_cell.angle_alpha   90.00
_cell.angle_beta   90.00
_cell.angle_gamma   90.00
#
_symmetry.space_group_name_H-M   'P 1'
#
loop_
_entity.id
_entity.type
_entity.pdbx_description
1 polymer ?
#
loop_
_entity_poly.entity_id
_entity_poly.type
_entity_poly.pdbx_seq_one_letter_code
_entity_poly.pdbx_strand_id
1 'polypeptide(L)'
;MPKSEIKKLKDEINRLRKLIIKDELTGVLNRRGIKEKFETLFKETLYLQGKHKSKRKIEIENISVIFIDIDDFKKINDAFGHAAGDKVLKVAVAVFKKKIRGIDLLGRIGGEEFVVVLAGATENEAYE
;
A
#
# COMPACT_ATOMS: atom_id res chain seq x y z
N MET A 1 23.41 -7.35 -29.88
CA MET A 1 22.26 -7.90 -29.12
C MET A 1 21.52 -6.73 -28.47
N PRO A 2 20.33 -6.39 -28.96
CA PRO A 2 19.91 -5.00 -29.03
C PRO A 2 19.24 -4.57 -27.71
N LYS A 3 19.56 -3.36 -27.24
CA LYS A 3 19.02 -2.76 -26.00
C LYS A 3 17.49 -2.79 -25.91
N SER A 4 16.78 -2.94 -27.04
CA SER A 4 15.33 -3.11 -27.12
C SER A 4 14.82 -4.41 -26.49
N GLU A 5 15.57 -5.50 -26.60
CA GLU A 5 15.21 -6.81 -26.07
C GLU A 5 15.39 -6.87 -24.56
N ILE A 6 16.50 -6.30 -24.06
CA ILE A 6 16.74 -6.09 -22.62
C ILE A 6 15.66 -5.19 -22.02
N LYS A 7 15.24 -4.13 -22.72
CA LYS A 7 14.16 -3.24 -22.27
C LYS A 7 12.83 -3.99 -22.16
N LYS A 8 12.45 -4.74 -23.20
CA LYS A 8 11.23 -5.58 -23.19
C LYS A 8 11.24 -6.58 -22.03
N LEU A 9 12.36 -7.28 -21.82
CA LEU A 9 12.51 -8.22 -20.70
C LEU A 9 12.36 -7.52 -19.34
N LYS A 10 12.96 -6.34 -19.17
CA LYS A 10 12.80 -5.55 -17.93
C LYS A 10 11.36 -5.08 -17.71
N ASP A 11 10.69 -4.63 -18.76
CA ASP A 11 9.30 -4.18 -18.69
C ASP A 11 8.37 -5.34 -18.33
N GLU A 12 8.61 -6.54 -18.90
CA GLU A 12 7.84 -7.74 -18.58
C GLU A 12 8.10 -8.23 -17.15
N ILE A 13 9.36 -8.24 -16.70
CA ILE A 13 9.70 -8.52 -15.29
C ILE A 13 8.97 -7.54 -14.35
N ASN A 14 8.94 -6.25 -14.69
CA ASN A 14 8.24 -5.25 -13.89
C ASN A 14 6.71 -5.45 -13.91
N ARG A 15 6.14 -5.86 -15.04
CA ARG A 15 4.72 -6.20 -15.15
C ARG A 15 4.37 -7.41 -14.28
N LEU A 16 5.14 -8.49 -14.40
CA LEU A 16 4.96 -9.70 -13.58
C LEU A 16 5.11 -9.39 -12.08
N ARG A 17 6.10 -8.56 -11.71
CA ARG A 17 6.23 -8.07 -10.32
C ARG A 17 5.01 -7.29 -9.85
N LYS A 18 4.43 -6.43 -10.68
CA LYS A 18 3.21 -5.67 -10.32
C LYS A 18 2.00 -6.59 -10.07
N LEU A 19 1.90 -7.71 -10.79
CA LEU A 19 0.84 -8.71 -10.57
C LEU A 19 1.03 -9.45 -9.24
N ILE A 20 2.29 -9.67 -8.82
CA ILE A 20 2.60 -10.40 -7.59
C ILE A 20 2.34 -9.57 -6.32
N ILE A 21 2.44 -8.24 -6.40
CA ILE A 21 2.38 -7.36 -5.21
C ILE A 21 1.04 -6.65 -5.02
N LYS A 22 0.08 -6.85 -5.93
CA LYS A 22 -1.23 -6.21 -5.86
C LYS A 22 -2.32 -7.21 -5.52
N ASP A 23 -3.33 -6.73 -4.80
CA ASP A 23 -4.60 -7.45 -4.62
C ASP A 23 -5.40 -7.39 -5.92
N GLU A 24 -5.85 -8.54 -6.40
CA GLU A 24 -6.52 -8.66 -7.70
C GLU A 24 -7.89 -7.96 -7.72
N LEU A 25 -8.61 -7.99 -6.60
CA LEU A 25 -9.96 -7.44 -6.52
C LEU A 25 -9.96 -5.91 -6.45
N THR A 26 -9.08 -5.34 -5.63
CA THR A 26 -9.11 -3.92 -5.26
C THR A 26 -7.96 -3.10 -5.87
N GLY A 27 -6.92 -3.77 -6.39
CA GLY A 27 -5.79 -3.16 -7.10
C GLY A 27 -4.80 -2.38 -6.22
N VAL A 28 -5.00 -2.38 -4.90
CA VAL A 28 -4.04 -1.88 -3.90
C VAL A 28 -2.95 -2.92 -3.66
N LEU A 29 -1.98 -2.65 -2.77
CA LEU A 29 -0.96 -3.64 -2.45
C LEU A 29 -1.60 -4.85 -1.74
N ASN A 30 -1.12 -6.05 -2.02
CA ASN A 30 -1.44 -7.19 -1.17
C ASN A 30 -0.46 -7.26 0.03
N ARG A 31 -0.64 -8.24 0.92
CA ARG A 31 0.25 -8.47 2.07
C ARG A 31 1.74 -8.46 1.71
N ARG A 32 2.11 -9.09 0.60
CA ARG A 32 3.49 -9.12 0.12
C ARG A 32 3.95 -7.74 -0.35
N GLY A 33 3.12 -7.05 -1.13
CA GLY A 33 3.40 -5.70 -1.60
C GLY A 33 3.60 -4.69 -0.48
N ILE A 34 2.78 -4.76 0.58
CA ILE A 34 2.95 -3.93 1.77
C ILE A 34 4.29 -4.20 2.41
N LYS A 35 4.65 -5.48 2.65
CA LYS A 35 5.94 -5.84 3.26
C LYS A 35 7.13 -5.30 2.46
N GLU A 36 7.18 -5.55 1.15
CA GLU A 36 8.28 -5.12 0.30
C GLU A 36 8.41 -3.58 0.26
N LYS A 37 7.29 -2.87 0.19
CA LYS A 37 7.28 -1.39 0.15
C LYS A 37 7.60 -0.78 1.50
N PHE A 38 7.09 -1.36 2.59
CA PHE A 38 7.42 -0.94 3.95
C PHE A 38 8.92 -1.11 4.24
N GLU A 39 9.52 -2.25 3.88
CA GLU A 39 10.96 -2.47 4.04
C GLU A 39 11.80 -1.44 3.28
N THR A 40 11.33 -1.01 2.11
CA THR A 40 11.99 0.05 1.32
C THR A 40 11.88 1.40 2.04
N LEU A 41 10.65 1.77 2.44
CA LEU A 41 10.38 3.01 3.17
C LEU A 41 11.19 3.09 4.47
N PHE A 42 11.21 2.00 5.24
CA PHE A 42 11.93 1.91 6.52
C PHE A 42 13.46 2.02 6.35
N LYS A 43 14.02 1.49 5.26
CA LYS A 43 15.45 1.70 4.96
C LYS A 43 15.75 3.15 4.59
N GLU A 44 14.85 3.80 3.87
CA GLU A 44 14.98 5.21 3.50
C GLU A 44 14.94 6.12 4.72
N THR A 45 14.08 5.83 5.71
CA THR A 45 14.04 6.59 6.98
C THR A 45 15.30 6.39 7.82
N LEU A 46 15.79 5.15 7.97
CA LEU A 46 17.00 4.85 8.74
C LEU A 46 18.28 5.47 8.12
N TYR A 47 18.39 5.49 6.79
CA TYR A 47 19.57 6.05 6.12
C TYR A 47 19.71 7.56 6.37
N LEU A 48 18.59 8.27 6.58
CA LEU A 48 18.56 9.70 6.91
C LEU A 48 19.01 10.00 8.34
N GLN A 49 18.88 9.05 9.27
CA GLN A 49 19.32 9.22 10.66
C GLN A 49 20.86 9.11 10.81
N GLY A 50 21.55 8.46 9.86
CA GLY A 50 22.98 8.14 9.98
C GLY A 50 23.97 9.05 9.23
N LYS A 51 23.56 9.82 8.22
CA LYS A 51 24.45 10.71 7.47
C LYS A 51 23.72 11.96 7.00
N HIS A 52 24.31 13.12 7.33
CA HIS A 52 24.09 14.46 6.77
C HIS A 52 22.77 14.65 6.01
N LYS A 53 21.84 15.37 6.65
CA LYS A 53 20.62 15.97 6.06
C LYS A 53 20.85 16.40 4.61
N SER A 54 20.57 15.49 3.69
CA SER A 54 20.75 15.70 2.26
C SER A 54 19.54 16.48 1.77
N LYS A 55 19.75 17.38 0.80
CA LYS A 55 18.76 18.26 0.14
C LYS A 55 17.60 17.53 -0.58
N ARG A 56 17.17 16.35 -0.13
CA ARG A 56 15.93 15.72 -0.59
C ARG A 56 14.77 16.41 0.10
N LYS A 57 13.74 16.71 -0.68
CA LYS A 57 12.62 17.61 -0.32
C LYS A 57 11.66 17.04 0.73
N ILE A 58 11.86 15.80 1.18
CA ILE A 58 11.01 15.11 2.16
C ILE A 58 11.94 14.27 3.07
N GLU A 59 12.23 14.78 4.27
CA GLU A 59 12.83 13.98 5.36
C GLU A 59 11.68 13.18 6.00
N ILE A 60 11.67 11.86 5.80
CA ILE A 60 10.68 10.99 6.42
C ILE A 60 11.27 10.58 7.77
N GLU A 61 10.93 11.31 8.82
CA GLU A 61 11.46 11.08 10.18
C GLU A 61 10.63 10.03 10.95
N ASN A 62 9.35 9.92 10.63
CA ASN A 62 8.38 9.04 11.30
C ASN A 62 7.65 8.14 10.29
N ILE A 63 7.19 6.98 10.75
CA ILE A 63 6.26 6.12 10.01
C ILE A 63 5.15 5.71 10.97
N SER A 64 3.90 6.01 10.60
CA SER A 64 2.71 5.52 11.31
C SER A 64 2.04 4.42 10.51
N VAL A 65 1.50 3.42 11.19
CA VAL A 65 0.80 2.29 10.56
C VAL A 65 -0.60 2.19 11.15
N ILE A 66 -1.60 2.21 10.28
CA ILE A 66 -3.02 2.07 10.63
C ILE A 66 -3.47 0.70 10.12
N PHE A 67 -4.02 -0.10 11.02
CA PHE A 67 -4.73 -1.34 10.68
C PHE A 67 -6.23 -1.07 10.69
N ILE A 68 -6.92 -1.54 9.66
CA ILE A 68 -8.35 -1.29 9.46
C ILE A 68 -9.02 -2.64 9.22
N ASP A 69 -10.06 -2.94 9.98
CA ASP A 69 -10.95 -4.06 9.74
C ASP A 69 -12.36 -3.53 9.41
N ILE A 70 -13.07 -4.14 8.46
CA ILE A 70 -14.45 -3.75 8.15
C ILE A 70 -15.39 -4.55 9.04
N ASP A 71 -15.93 -3.89 10.06
CA ASP A 71 -16.91 -4.49 10.97
C ASP A 71 -18.09 -5.10 10.21
N ASP A 72 -18.57 -6.24 10.70
CA ASP A 72 -19.75 -6.94 10.18
C ASP A 72 -19.68 -7.33 8.68
N PHE A 73 -18.48 -7.36 8.08
CA PHE A 73 -18.32 -7.70 6.66
C PHE A 73 -18.93 -9.07 6.30
N LYS A 74 -18.79 -10.05 7.19
CA LYS A 74 -19.42 -11.36 7.03
C LYS A 74 -20.95 -11.28 6.93
N LYS A 75 -21.60 -10.43 7.75
CA LYS A 75 -23.07 -10.25 7.69
C LYS A 75 -23.52 -9.71 6.34
N ILE A 76 -22.73 -8.83 5.71
CA ILE A 76 -22.99 -8.32 4.36
C ILE A 76 -22.92 -9.46 3.33
N ASN A 77 -21.88 -10.29 3.41
CA ASN A 77 -21.74 -11.45 2.52
C ASN A 77 -22.88 -12.45 2.71
N ASP A 78 -23.26 -12.73 3.96
CA ASP A 78 -24.31 -13.69 4.28
C ASP A 78 -25.69 -13.19 3.81
N ALA A 79 -25.96 -11.88 3.90
CA ALA A 79 -27.24 -11.29 3.51
C ALA A 79 -27.36 -10.98 2.00
N PHE A 80 -26.25 -10.61 1.34
CA PHE A 80 -26.27 -10.06 -0.03
C PHE A 80 -25.31 -10.77 -1.01
N GLY A 81 -24.59 -11.79 -0.54
CA GLY A 81 -23.63 -12.57 -1.32
C GLY A 81 -22.26 -11.89 -1.49
N HIS A 82 -21.27 -12.69 -1.86
CA HIS A 82 -19.87 -12.24 -2.01
C HIS A 82 -19.69 -11.09 -3.01
N ALA A 83 -20.50 -11.04 -4.09
CA ALA A 83 -20.43 -9.95 -5.05
C ALA A 83 -20.79 -8.58 -4.43
N ALA A 84 -21.60 -8.56 -3.36
CA ALA A 84 -21.88 -7.35 -2.60
C ALA A 84 -20.69 -6.97 -1.71
N GLY A 85 -20.09 -7.94 -1.01
CA GLY A 85 -18.85 -7.73 -0.24
C GLY A 85 -17.70 -7.18 -1.12
N ASP A 86 -17.55 -7.72 -2.33
CA ASP A 86 -16.56 -7.23 -3.29
C ASP A 86 -16.74 -5.75 -3.65
N LYS A 87 -18.00 -5.30 -3.76
CA LYS A 87 -18.32 -3.88 -3.98
C LYS A 87 -17.95 -3.05 -2.76
N VAL A 88 -18.26 -3.52 -1.55
CA VAL A 88 -17.90 -2.84 -0.30
C VAL A 88 -16.39 -2.64 -0.22
N LEU A 89 -15.59 -3.68 -0.49
CA LEU A 89 -14.13 -3.59 -0.48
C LEU A 89 -13.59 -2.58 -1.49
N LYS A 90 -14.14 -2.55 -2.71
CA LYS A 90 -13.78 -1.56 -3.73
C LYS A 90 -14.14 -0.13 -3.33
N VAL A 91 -15.30 0.06 -2.70
CA VAL A 91 -15.74 1.36 -2.19
C VAL A 91 -14.85 1.82 -1.03
N ALA A 92 -14.54 0.94 -0.08
CA ALA A 92 -13.62 1.23 1.03
C ALA A 92 -12.26 1.74 0.50
N VAL A 93 -11.68 1.02 -0.47
CA VAL A 93 -10.44 1.46 -1.12
C VAL A 93 -10.58 2.83 -1.81
N ALA A 94 -11.71 3.10 -2.46
CA ALA A 94 -11.95 4.40 -3.08
C ALA A 94 -12.05 5.53 -2.03
N VAL A 95 -12.60 5.24 -0.85
CA VAL A 95 -12.66 6.19 0.28
C VAL A 95 -11.25 6.43 0.83
N PHE A 96 -10.49 5.38 1.11
CA PHE A 96 -9.12 5.48 1.64
C PHE A 96 -8.21 6.28 0.70
N LYS A 97 -8.27 6.01 -0.61
CA LYS A 97 -7.47 6.71 -1.63
C LYS A 97 -7.73 8.21 -1.71
N LYS A 98 -8.89 8.70 -1.25
CA LYS A 98 -9.18 10.15 -1.18
C LYS A 98 -8.54 10.82 0.03
N LYS A 99 -8.15 10.05 1.04
CA LYS A 99 -7.61 10.52 2.33
C LYS A 99 -6.09 10.39 2.41
N ILE A 100 -5.51 9.41 1.73
CA ILE A 100 -4.07 9.17 1.76
C ILE A 100 -3.33 9.92 0.63
N ARG A 101 -2.06 10.25 0.87
CA ARG A 101 -1.18 10.94 -0.08
C ARG A 101 -0.48 9.92 -0.98
N GLY A 102 0.09 10.38 -2.09
CA GLY A 102 0.78 9.50 -3.04
C GLY A 102 2.04 8.79 -2.49
N ILE A 103 2.59 9.29 -1.38
CA ILE A 103 3.73 8.68 -0.67
C ILE A 103 3.31 7.60 0.32
N ASP A 104 2.04 7.59 0.73
CA ASP A 104 1.51 6.64 1.70
C ASP A 104 1.21 5.30 1.00
N LEU A 105 1.30 4.20 1.75
CA LEU A 105 1.00 2.87 1.23
C LEU A 105 -0.40 2.47 1.68
N LEU A 106 -1.18 1.88 0.77
CA LEU A 106 -2.44 1.23 1.09
C LEU A 106 -2.40 -0.21 0.58
N GLY A 107 -2.81 -1.14 1.43
CA GLY A 107 -2.89 -2.53 1.06
C GLY A 107 -3.99 -3.30 1.76
N ARG A 108 -4.41 -4.40 1.13
CA ARG A 108 -5.32 -5.39 1.67
C ARG A 108 -4.51 -6.61 2.06
N ILE A 109 -4.56 -6.97 3.35
CA ILE A 109 -3.68 -8.02 3.90
C ILE A 109 -4.44 -9.28 4.32
N GLY A 110 -5.77 -9.21 4.37
CA GLY A 110 -6.70 -10.30 4.63
C GLY A 110 -7.99 -10.17 3.80
N GLY A 111 -9.08 -10.80 4.24
CA GLY A 111 -10.38 -10.75 3.55
C GLY A 111 -10.99 -9.36 3.56
N GLU A 112 -11.11 -8.78 4.73
CA GLU A 112 -11.71 -7.46 4.99
C GLU A 112 -10.71 -6.50 5.65
N GLU A 113 -9.49 -6.99 5.89
CA GLU A 113 -8.42 -6.29 6.59
C GLU A 113 -7.55 -5.46 5.63
N PHE A 114 -7.38 -4.19 5.96
CA PHE A 114 -6.53 -3.24 5.25
C PHE A 114 -5.45 -2.66 6.17
N VAL A 115 -4.36 -2.22 5.55
CA VAL A 115 -3.29 -1.48 6.20
C VAL A 115 -2.99 -0.22 5.42
N VAL A 116 -2.85 0.88 6.14
CA VAL A 116 -2.29 2.14 5.64
C VAL A 116 -0.96 2.39 6.33
N VAL A 117 0.08 2.67 5.56
CA VAL A 117 1.37 3.11 6.07
C VAL A 117 1.54 4.58 5.69
N LEU A 118 1.55 5.45 6.68
CA LEU A 118 1.71 6.88 6.51
C LEU A 118 3.20 7.23 6.61
N ALA A 119 3.74 7.74 5.51
CA ALA A 119 5.13 8.17 5.44
C ALA A 119 5.25 9.59 6.00
N GLY A 120 6.02 9.75 7.08
CA GLY A 120 6.32 11.06 7.67
C GLY A 120 5.16 11.64 8.47
N ALA A 121 4.19 10.83 8.87
CA ALA A 121 3.15 11.23 9.81
C ALA A 121 3.54 10.80 11.22
N THR A 122 3.22 11.64 12.20
CA THR A 122 3.23 11.31 13.63
C THR A 122 2.02 10.45 14.00
N GLU A 123 1.94 10.04 15.26
CA GLU A 123 0.76 9.35 15.79
C GLU A 123 -0.49 10.26 15.73
N ASN A 124 -0.38 11.51 16.19
CA ASN A 124 -1.51 12.45 16.20
C ASN A 124 -2.05 12.72 14.79
N GLU A 125 -1.16 12.96 13.82
CA GLU A 125 -1.56 13.17 12.42
C GLU A 125 -2.17 11.91 11.78
N ALA A 126 -1.91 10.72 12.33
CA ALA A 126 -2.54 9.49 11.87
C ALA A 126 -3.97 9.31 12.38
N TYR A 127 -4.35 10.01 13.46
CA TYR A 127 -5.70 9.98 14.02
C TYR A 127 -6.67 11.01 13.39
N GLU A 128 -6.16 12.02 12.67
CA GLU A 128 -6.94 13.07 12.00
C GLU A 128 -7.42 12.69 10.58
#